data_AF-A0A1R7Q9I6-F1
#
_entry.id   AF-A0A1R7Q9I6-F1
#
_cell.length_a   1.000
_cell.length_b   1.000
_cell.length_c   1.000
_cell.angle_alpha   90.00
_cell.angle_beta   90.00
_cell.angle_gamma   90.00
#
_symmetry.space_group_name_H-M   'P 1'
#
loop_
_entity.id
_entity.type
_entity.pdbx_description
1 polymer ?
#
loop_
_entity_poly.entity_id
_entity_poly.type
_entity_poly.pdbx_seq_one_letter_code
_entity_poly.pdbx_strand_id
1 'polypeptide(L)'
;MSETITVDLRLDEYEIIKKRRYEEAHKKATREFQLKSITVANEYFLWANENNLPSPDSGTFVNQFGYEDIDHSIMRNAVEQIWKLVFSFEIPKEETPNGR
;
A
#
# COMPACT_ATOMS: atom_id res chain seq x y z
N MET A 1 -19.26 -11.17 -42.25
CA MET A 1 -19.08 -9.70 -42.33
C MET A 1 -19.09 -9.20 -40.90
N SER A 2 -17.95 -8.77 -40.37
CA SER A 2 -17.85 -8.28 -39.00
C SER A 2 -18.23 -6.81 -38.99
N GLU A 3 -19.35 -6.49 -38.33
CA GLU A 3 -19.77 -5.11 -38.09
C GLU A 3 -18.79 -4.48 -37.09
N THR A 4 -17.94 -3.57 -37.59
CA THR A 4 -17.13 -2.71 -36.74
C THR A 4 -18.06 -1.64 -36.18
N ILE A 5 -18.42 -1.76 -34.90
CA ILE A 5 -19.19 -0.71 -34.19
C ILE A 5 -18.28 0.51 -34.03
N THR A 6 -18.37 1.45 -34.96
CA THR A 6 -17.73 2.77 -34.83
C THR A 6 -18.58 3.59 -33.87
N VAL A 7 -18.17 3.67 -32.61
CA VAL A 7 -18.80 4.56 -31.62
C VAL A 7 -18.36 5.99 -31.96
N ASP A 8 -19.24 6.75 -32.61
CA ASP A 8 -19.05 8.18 -32.90
C ASP A 8 -19.33 8.99 -31.63
N LEU A 9 -18.37 8.99 -30.70
CA LEU A 9 -18.42 9.83 -29.50
C LEU A 9 -18.10 11.26 -29.89
N ARG A 10 -18.96 12.20 -29.53
CA ARG A 10 -18.56 13.61 -29.60
C ARG A 10 -17.35 13.83 -28.69
N LEU A 11 -16.44 14.73 -29.08
CA LEU A 11 -15.16 14.95 -28.40
C LEU A 11 -15.32 15.24 -26.89
N ASP A 12 -16.43 15.89 -26.50
CA ASP A 12 -16.81 16.14 -25.11
C ASP A 12 -17.19 14.86 -24.35
N GLU A 13 -17.97 13.97 -24.95
CA GLU A 13 -18.34 12.68 -24.38
C GLU A 13 -17.11 11.75 -24.23
N TYR A 14 -16.21 11.77 -25.21
CA TYR A 14 -14.95 11.02 -25.17
C TYR A 14 -14.05 11.44 -24.00
N GLU A 15 -13.85 12.75 -23.81
CA GLU A 15 -13.04 13.27 -22.70
C GLU A 15 -13.67 12.98 -21.33
N ILE A 16 -15.02 13.00 -21.22
CA ILE A 16 -15.72 12.60 -19.98
C ILE A 16 -15.47 11.12 -19.67
N ILE A 17 -15.62 10.23 -20.66
CA ILE A 17 -15.38 8.78 -20.48
C ILE A 17 -13.94 8.52 -20.09
N LYS A 18 -12.99 9.17 -20.77
CA LYS A 18 -11.55 9.06 -20.51
C LYS A 18 -11.22 9.52 -19.08
N LYS A 19 -11.74 10.68 -18.65
CA LYS A 19 -11.57 11.18 -17.28
C LYS A 19 -12.09 10.19 -16.24
N ARG A 20 -13.31 9.66 -16.43
CA ARG A 20 -13.88 8.66 -15.51
C ARG A 20 -13.02 7.40 -15.41
N ARG A 21 -12.53 6.88 -16.54
CA ARG A 21 -11.63 5.72 -16.56
C ARG A 21 -10.33 5.98 -15.80
N TYR A 22 -9.74 7.17 -15.93
CA TYR A 22 -8.56 7.55 -15.15
C TYR A 22 -8.87 7.64 -13.65
N GLU A 23 -10.00 8.22 -13.27
CA GLU A 23 -10.41 8.30 -11.85
C GLU A 23 -10.63 6.90 -11.25
N GLU A 24 -11.28 5.99 -11.98
CA GLU A 24 -11.48 4.60 -11.55
C GLU A 24 -10.15 3.84 -11.43
N ALA A 25 -9.27 3.98 -12.42
CA ALA A 25 -7.94 3.39 -12.39
C ALA A 25 -7.11 3.92 -11.22
N HIS A 26 -7.18 5.22 -10.96
CA HIS A 26 -6.50 5.83 -9.82
C HIS A 26 -7.04 5.30 -8.50
N LYS A 27 -8.37 5.25 -8.29
CA LYS A 27 -8.98 4.69 -7.08
C LYS A 27 -8.56 3.24 -6.84
N LYS A 28 -8.50 2.44 -7.90
CA LYS A 28 -8.05 1.05 -7.83
C LYS A 28 -6.57 0.97 -7.42
N ALA A 29 -5.69 1.72 -8.09
CA ALA A 29 -4.27 1.78 -7.78
C ALA A 29 -4.01 2.26 -6.34
N THR A 30 -4.75 3.27 -5.86
CA THR A 30 -4.68 3.73 -4.48
C THR A 30 -5.05 2.63 -3.50
N ARG A 31 -6.14 1.89 -3.75
CA ARG A 31 -6.56 0.80 -2.87
C ARG A 31 -5.54 -0.34 -2.85
N GLU A 32 -5.01 -0.71 -4.01
CA GLU A 32 -3.95 -1.72 -4.12
C GLU A 32 -2.69 -1.29 -3.36
N PHE A 33 -2.29 -0.03 -3.48
CA PHE A 33 -1.19 0.54 -2.73
C PHE A 33 -1.42 0.49 -1.22
N GLN A 34 -2.61 0.88 -0.74
CA GLN A 34 -2.96 0.86 0.68
C GLN A 34 -2.90 -0.56 1.28
N LEU A 35 -3.44 -1.55 0.56
CA LEU A 35 -3.37 -2.94 1.02
C LEU A 35 -1.93 -3.43 1.06
N LYS A 36 -1.15 -3.14 0.01
CA LYS A 36 0.25 -3.52 -0.09
C LYS A 36 1.09 -2.88 1.03
N SER A 37 0.87 -1.60 1.37
CA SER A 37 1.62 -0.94 2.42
C SER A 37 1.35 -1.53 3.81
N ILE A 38 0.12 -1.98 4.07
CA ILE A 38 -0.20 -2.70 5.31
C ILE A 38 0.52 -4.05 5.37
N THR A 39 0.50 -4.81 4.27
CA THR A 39 1.19 -6.11 4.19
C THR A 39 2.69 -5.95 4.42
N VAL A 40 3.31 -5.00 3.73
CA VAL A 40 4.76 -4.73 3.83
C VAL A 40 5.12 -4.22 5.22
N ALA A 41 4.26 -3.39 5.83
CA ALA A 41 4.47 -2.96 7.21
C ALA A 41 4.51 -4.17 8.15
N ASN A 42 3.57 -5.10 8.02
CA ASN A 42 3.56 -6.31 8.85
C ASN A 42 4.79 -7.20 8.61
N GLU A 43 5.18 -7.43 7.36
CA GLU A 43 6.39 -8.18 7.02
C GLU A 43 7.65 -7.50 7.58
N TYR A 44 7.74 -6.17 7.47
CA TYR A 44 8.79 -5.37 8.06
C TYR A 44 8.82 -5.50 9.59
N PHE A 45 7.66 -5.48 10.26
CA PHE A 45 7.58 -5.61 11.72
C PHE A 45 8.09 -6.96 12.20
N LEU A 46 7.71 -8.05 11.53
CA LEU A 46 8.17 -9.40 11.84
C LEU A 46 9.68 -9.52 11.67
N TRP A 47 10.19 -9.07 10.52
CA TRP A 47 11.62 -9.09 10.23
C TRP A 47 12.42 -8.21 11.20
N ALA A 48 11.94 -7.01 11.52
CA ALA A 48 12.60 -6.10 12.46
C ALA A 48 12.68 -6.70 13.87
N ASN A 49 11.63 -7.40 14.31
CA ASN A 49 11.61 -8.11 15.58
C ASN A 49 12.64 -9.25 15.62
N GLU A 50 12.76 -10.04 14.54
CA GLU A 50 13.77 -11.09 14.42
C GLU A 50 15.21 -10.55 14.45
N ASN A 51 15.42 -9.34 13.92
CA ASN A 51 16.73 -8.70 13.79
C ASN A 51 17.05 -7.68 14.89
N ASN A 52 16.20 -7.54 15.91
CA ASN A 52 16.32 -6.56 16.99
C ASN A 52 16.51 -5.11 16.50
N LEU A 53 15.83 -4.74 15.42
CA LEU A 53 15.92 -3.40 14.86
C LEU A 53 14.87 -2.48 15.48
N PRO A 54 15.28 -1.28 15.96
CA PRO A 54 14.38 -0.38 16.67
C PRO A 54 13.45 0.43 15.75
N SER A 55 13.80 0.58 14.46
CA SER A 55 13.01 1.38 13.52
C SER A 55 13.32 1.08 12.03
N PRO A 56 12.39 1.44 11.13
CA PRO A 56 12.59 1.34 9.68
C PRO A 56 13.75 2.21 9.17
N ASP A 57 14.79 1.56 8.65
CA ASP A 57 15.86 2.22 7.90
C ASP A 57 15.62 2.13 6.38
N SER A 58 16.20 3.06 5.61
CA SER A 58 15.99 3.10 4.15
C SER A 58 16.72 1.97 3.41
N GLY A 59 17.82 1.45 3.97
CA GLY A 59 18.58 0.38 3.35
C GLY A 59 17.80 -0.93 3.32
N THR A 60 16.98 -1.17 4.33
CA THR A 60 16.15 -2.38 4.44
C THR A 60 15.06 -2.42 3.37
N PHE A 61 14.38 -1.31 3.08
CA PHE A 61 13.31 -1.31 2.07
C PHE A 61 13.81 -1.61 0.66
N VAL A 62 15.00 -1.13 0.33
CA VAL A 62 15.62 -1.40 -0.97
C VAL A 62 16.16 -2.83 -1.01
N ASN A 63 16.94 -3.23 -0.01
CA ASN A 63 17.67 -4.51 -0.06
C ASN A 63 16.81 -5.73 0.29
N GLN A 64 15.84 -5.59 1.19
CA GLN A 64 15.02 -6.70 1.70
C GLN A 64 13.66 -6.80 1.01
N PHE A 65 13.06 -5.65 0.66
CA PHE A 65 11.70 -5.59 0.12
C PHE A 65 11.65 -5.21 -1.37
N GLY A 66 12.80 -4.93 -1.99
CA GLY A 66 12.92 -4.74 -3.44
C GLY A 66 12.20 -3.50 -3.97
N TYR A 67 12.01 -2.48 -3.14
CA TYR A 67 11.46 -1.20 -3.60
C TYR A 67 12.58 -0.33 -4.18
N GLU A 68 12.52 -0.08 -5.48
CA GLU A 68 13.43 0.83 -6.20
C GLU A 68 12.69 2.13 -6.60
N ASP A 69 13.45 3.20 -6.85
CA ASP A 69 12.98 4.50 -7.38
C ASP A 69 11.94 5.28 -6.54
N ILE A 70 11.02 6.01 -7.19
CA ILE A 70 10.05 6.92 -6.54
C ILE A 70 9.11 6.17 -5.59
N ASP A 71 8.76 4.93 -5.95
CA ASP A 71 7.84 4.08 -5.19
C ASP A 71 8.42 3.70 -3.82
N HIS A 72 9.76 3.59 -3.71
CA HIS A 72 10.44 3.38 -2.44
C HIS A 72 10.14 4.48 -1.43
N SER A 73 10.21 5.75 -1.85
CA SER A 73 10.01 6.88 -0.92
C SER A 73 8.60 6.91 -0.32
N ILE A 74 7.59 6.62 -1.16
CA ILE A 74 6.18 6.63 -0.76
C ILE A 74 5.88 5.40 0.10
N MET A 75 6.36 4.22 -0.30
CA MET A 75 6.15 2.98 0.46
C MET A 75 6.84 3.04 1.83
N ARG A 76 8.11 3.49 1.88
CA ARG A 76 8.85 3.66 3.13
C ARG A 76 8.11 4.60 4.08
N ASN A 77 7.64 5.74 3.57
CA ASN A 77 6.88 6.70 4.36
C ASN A 77 5.56 6.09 4.88
N ALA A 78 4.82 5.36 4.03
CA ALA A 78 3.61 4.67 4.44
C ALA A 78 3.87 3.67 5.58
N VAL A 79 4.91 2.84 5.46
CA VAL A 79 5.27 1.88 6.52
C VAL A 79 5.74 2.59 7.78
N GLU A 80 6.52 3.66 7.67
CA GLU A 80 6.95 4.45 8.83
C GLU A 80 5.75 5.06 9.59
N GLN A 81 4.72 5.53 8.87
CA GLN A 81 3.49 6.02 9.49
C GLN A 81 2.69 4.91 10.16
N ILE A 82 2.58 3.73 9.52
CA ILE A 82 1.90 2.57 10.12
C ILE A 82 2.66 2.12 11.38
N TRP A 83 3.99 2.08 11.35
CA TRP A 83 4.84 1.77 12.52
C TRP A 83 4.53 2.73 13.66
N LYS A 84 4.63 4.04 13.42
CA LYS A 84 4.37 5.06 14.44
C LYS A 84 2.98 4.92 15.05
N LEU A 85 1.96 4.66 14.23
CA LEU A 85 0.60 4.45 14.69
C LEU A 85 0.49 3.21 15.58
N VAL A 86 0.90 2.04 15.09
CA VAL A 86 0.77 0.78 15.81
C VAL A 86 1.52 0.81 17.15
N PHE A 87 2.75 1.31 17.16
CA PHE A 87 3.57 1.38 18.37
C PHE A 87 3.20 2.55 19.31
N SER A 88 2.28 3.43 18.91
CA SER A 88 1.71 4.45 19.81
C SER A 88 0.59 3.91 20.71
N PHE A 89 0.06 2.72 20.40
CA PHE A 89 -0.97 2.11 21.24
C PHE A 89 -0.36 1.43 22.45
N GLU A 90 -0.89 1.74 23.64
CA GLU A 90 -0.62 0.97 24.85
C GLU A 90 -1.54 -0.26 24.87
N ILE A 91 -1.00 -1.41 24.49
CA ILE A 91 -1.74 -2.67 24.51
C ILE A 91 -1.64 -3.26 25.93
N PRO A 92 -2.75 -3.41 26.67
CA PRO A 92 -2.71 -3.99 28.00
C PRO A 92 -2.23 -5.45 27.92
N LYS A 93 -1.37 -5.85 28.86
CA LYS A 93 -0.99 -7.26 28.99
C LYS A 93 -2.24 -8.06 29.37
N GLU A 94 -2.53 -9.12 28.62
CA GLU A 94 -3.55 -10.07 29.02
C GLU A 94 -3.13 -10.73 30.35
N GLU A 95 -4.01 -10.67 31.36
CA GLU A 95 -3.84 -11.39 32.62
C GLU A 95 -4.12 -12.88 32.40
N THR A 96 -3.15 -13.61 31.83
CA THR A 96 -3.16 -15.07 31.61
C THR A 96 -4.32 -15.63 30.76
N PRO A 97 -4.08 -16.64 29.91
CA PRO A 97 -5.18 -17.38 29.30
C PRO A 97 -5.89 -18.11 30.45
N ASN A 98 -7.18 -17.80 30.67
CA ASN A 98 -8.02 -18.62 31.53
C ASN A 98 -7.84 -20.08 31.11
N GLY A 99 -7.30 -20.88 32.02
CA GLY A 99 -7.06 -22.30 31.81
C GLY A 99 -8.30 -22.97 31.23
N ARG A 100 -8.11 -23.61 30.08
CA ARG A 100 -8.99 -24.65 29.57
C ARG A 100 -8.14 -25.85 29.23
#